data_AF-A0A4Q6B0U7-F1
#
_entry.id   AF-A0A4Q6B0U7-F1
#
_cell.length_a   1.000
_cell.length_b   1.000
_cell.length_c   1.000
_cell.angle_alpha   90.00
_cell.angle_beta   90.00
_cell.angle_gamma   90.00
#
_symmetry.space_group_name_H-M   'P 1'
#
loop_
_entity.id
_entity.type
_entity.pdbx_description
1 polymer ?
#
loop_
_entity_poly.entity_id
_entity_poly.type
_entity_poly.pdbx_seq_one_letter_code
_entity_poly.pdbx_strand_id
1 'polypeptide(L)'
;MSSSKKNIGISLAVVGFAVAFFFPYDKIQKKDEIKAPTKVSQQLNKTNESKSPAEAAIPQSNLAVQKKREEYNALIVNRLREIRTTNVGSEIKISVRTKPEARTCQSGDFDLIKSVVKDGNEKVFLLSVEKLSGKMAKPAQTRLNIFDIMKGNAFDFALPNQTTAQEYGVFLCLDPQMTGSCNNKEPLATKDWNSAINSAKTPSNMLYFQLMTAKDDRAYLIPTDKWSRPALNELKGKLKTWLNSPDETMEKTASLMSKLGSRSADILGGNLEIPLPYRDPRCDVKASTSPNGRTGGG
;
A
#
# COMPACT_ATOMS: atom_id res chain seq x y z
N MET A 1 50.66 12.70 34.53
CA MET A 1 50.34 12.39 33.12
C MET A 1 49.31 13.40 32.64
N SER A 2 49.77 14.39 31.87
CA SER A 2 48.95 15.51 31.38
C SER A 2 48.41 15.14 29.99
N SER A 3 47.08 15.04 29.85
CA SER A 3 46.44 14.69 28.58
C SER A 3 45.75 15.90 27.97
N SER A 4 46.29 16.32 26.84
CA SER A 4 45.96 17.52 26.08
C SER A 4 44.68 17.31 25.26
N LYS A 5 43.69 18.19 25.45
CA LYS A 5 42.45 18.22 24.65
C LYS A 5 42.69 19.07 23.39
N LYS A 6 42.53 18.47 22.21
CA LYS A 6 42.47 19.21 20.94
C LYS A 6 41.01 19.40 20.53
N ASN A 7 40.59 20.65 20.42
CA ASN A 7 39.34 21.08 19.81
C ASN A 7 39.49 21.06 18.28
N ILE A 8 38.51 20.48 17.59
CA ILE A 8 38.37 20.58 16.12
C ILE A 8 37.14 21.43 15.86
N GLY A 9 37.36 22.66 15.39
CA GLY A 9 36.32 23.54 14.88
C GLY A 9 36.02 23.20 13.42
N ILE A 10 34.73 23.01 13.10
CA ILE A 10 34.25 22.85 11.74
C ILE A 10 33.41 24.08 11.40
N SER A 11 33.97 24.93 10.53
CA SER A 11 33.26 26.03 9.88
C SER A 11 32.49 25.48 8.68
N LEU A 12 31.18 25.73 8.62
CA LEU A 12 30.32 25.39 7.49
C LEU A 12 29.85 26.68 6.81
N ALA A 13 30.33 26.89 5.58
CA ALA A 13 29.90 27.96 4.69
C ALA A 13 28.54 27.60 4.07
N VAL A 14 27.59 28.52 4.17
CA VAL A 14 26.25 28.42 3.56
C VAL A 14 26.31 29.04 2.17
N VAL A 15 26.14 28.23 1.13
CA VAL A 15 25.93 28.70 -0.24
C VAL A 15 24.44 28.55 -0.55
N GLY A 16 23.76 29.70 -0.65
CA GLY A 16 22.37 29.79 -1.06
C GLY A 16 22.23 29.66 -2.58
N PHE A 17 21.34 28.78 -3.03
CA PHE A 17 20.88 28.73 -4.42
C PHE A 17 19.37 28.93 -4.42
N ALA A 18 18.94 30.10 -4.88
CA ALA A 18 17.56 30.39 -5.22
C ALA A 18 17.36 30.11 -6.72
N VAL A 19 16.46 29.19 -7.06
CA VAL A 19 16.03 28.98 -8.45
C VAL A 19 14.51 29.08 -8.48
N ALA A 20 14.03 30.19 -9.05
CA ALA A 20 12.63 30.41 -9.38
C ALA A 20 12.33 29.73 -10.73
N PHE A 21 11.44 28.75 -10.74
CA PHE A 21 10.87 28.20 -11.98
C PHE A 21 9.47 28.80 -12.21
N PHE A 22 9.42 29.73 -13.16
CA PHE A 22 8.22 30.12 -13.88
C PHE A 22 7.83 28.98 -14.84
N PHE A 23 6.63 28.43 -14.73
CA PHE A 23 6.00 27.69 -15.82
C PHE A 23 4.60 28.27 -16.09
N PRO A 24 4.34 28.78 -17.31
CA PRO A 24 3.02 29.22 -17.70
C PRO A 24 2.12 28.03 -18.03
N TYR A 25 0.85 28.28 -17.71
CA TYR A 25 -0.34 27.46 -17.86
C TYR A 25 -0.76 27.44 -19.33
N ASP A 26 -0.76 26.28 -19.99
CA ASP A 26 -1.39 26.14 -21.31
C ASP A 26 -2.60 25.21 -21.27
N LYS A 27 -3.70 25.80 -21.74
CA LYS A 27 -5.03 25.22 -21.94
C LYS A 27 -5.04 24.32 -23.18
N ILE A 28 -6.16 23.61 -23.29
CA ILE A 28 -6.81 23.07 -24.51
C ILE A 28 -6.56 21.57 -24.69
N GLN A 29 -7.61 20.76 -24.53
CA GLN A 29 -8.14 19.99 -25.66
C GLN A 29 -9.67 19.80 -25.56
N LYS A 30 -10.27 19.87 -26.75
CA LYS A 30 -11.69 19.85 -27.06
C LYS A 30 -12.25 18.43 -26.96
N LYS A 31 -13.55 18.33 -26.64
CA LYS A 31 -14.35 17.11 -26.75
C LYS A 31 -14.54 16.75 -28.22
N ASP A 32 -14.12 15.56 -28.61
CA ASP A 32 -14.57 14.93 -29.84
C ASP A 32 -15.80 14.05 -29.57
N GLU A 33 -16.77 14.21 -30.47
CA GLU A 33 -18.10 13.63 -30.47
C GLU A 33 -18.03 12.20 -31.04
N ILE A 34 -18.35 11.21 -30.20
CA ILE A 34 -18.37 9.79 -30.59
C ILE A 34 -19.62 9.53 -31.43
N LYS A 35 -19.46 9.34 -32.74
CA LYS A 35 -20.49 8.80 -33.63
C LYS A 35 -20.68 7.30 -33.37
N ALA A 36 -21.92 6.87 -33.22
CA ALA A 36 -22.31 5.48 -33.01
C ALA A 36 -22.08 4.62 -34.28
N PRO A 37 -21.70 3.33 -34.13
CA PRO A 37 -21.51 2.44 -35.27
C PRO A 37 -22.83 1.90 -35.83
N THR A 38 -22.93 1.99 -37.16
CA THR A 38 -23.95 1.39 -38.02
C THR A 38 -23.96 -0.14 -37.89
N LYS A 39 -25.15 -0.72 -37.70
CA LYS A 39 -25.40 -2.17 -37.72
C LYS A 39 -25.04 -2.76 -39.09
N VAL A 40 -24.01 -3.60 -39.14
CA VAL A 40 -23.75 -4.49 -40.28
C VAL A 40 -24.40 -5.83 -39.98
N SER A 41 -25.46 -6.14 -40.72
CA SER A 41 -26.07 -7.46 -40.82
C SER A 41 -25.13 -8.34 -41.67
N GLN A 42 -24.68 -9.48 -41.15
CA GLN A 42 -23.98 -10.48 -41.95
C GLN A 42 -24.80 -11.77 -42.03
N GLN A 43 -25.18 -12.04 -43.28
CA GLN A 43 -25.87 -13.22 -43.74
C GLN A 43 -25.03 -14.48 -43.50
N LEU A 44 -25.75 -15.51 -43.07
CA LEU A 44 -25.31 -16.87 -42.89
C LEU A 44 -25.14 -17.53 -44.27
N ASN A 45 -23.90 -17.66 -44.76
CA ASN A 45 -23.59 -18.52 -45.89
C ASN A 45 -22.91 -19.80 -45.39
N LYS A 46 -23.68 -20.88 -45.31
CA LYS A 46 -23.21 -22.26 -45.36
C LYS A 46 -22.61 -22.50 -46.74
N THR A 47 -21.39 -23.04 -46.84
CA THR A 47 -20.98 -24.00 -47.88
C THR A 47 -19.62 -24.63 -47.54
N ASN A 48 -19.65 -25.97 -47.48
CA ASN A 48 -18.63 -27.00 -47.75
C ASN A 48 -17.42 -27.25 -46.84
N GLU A 49 -17.44 -28.48 -46.32
CA GLU A 49 -16.29 -29.31 -45.96
C GLU A 49 -15.20 -29.27 -47.06
N SER A 50 -13.98 -28.99 -46.63
CA SER A 50 -12.77 -29.34 -47.38
C SER A 50 -11.67 -29.74 -46.41
N LYS A 51 -11.31 -31.03 -46.50
CA LYS A 51 -10.03 -31.67 -46.21
C LYS A 51 -9.03 -30.93 -45.30
N SER A 52 -8.80 -31.56 -44.15
CA SER A 52 -7.54 -31.63 -43.37
C SER A 52 -6.51 -30.52 -43.57
N PRO A 53 -6.30 -29.64 -42.58
CA PRO A 53 -5.05 -28.92 -42.48
C PRO A 53 -4.07 -29.73 -41.62
N ALA A 54 -2.92 -30.02 -42.24
CA ALA A 54 -1.68 -30.29 -41.54
C ALA A 54 -1.52 -29.36 -40.32
N GLU A 55 -1.00 -29.92 -39.24
CA GLU A 55 -0.60 -29.25 -38.01
C GLU A 55 0.40 -28.12 -38.35
N ALA A 56 -0.14 -26.97 -38.73
CA ALA A 56 0.64 -25.79 -39.04
C ALA A 56 1.25 -25.30 -37.73
N ALA A 57 2.57 -25.47 -37.61
CA ALA A 57 3.35 -24.95 -36.50
C ALA A 57 2.96 -23.49 -36.26
N ILE A 58 2.32 -23.23 -35.12
CA ILE A 58 1.95 -21.89 -34.70
C ILE A 58 3.24 -21.08 -34.67
N PRO A 59 3.38 -19.99 -35.46
CA PRO A 59 4.61 -19.22 -35.49
C PRO A 59 4.92 -18.72 -34.07
N GLN A 60 6.18 -18.86 -33.63
CA GLN A 60 6.63 -18.55 -32.25
C GLN A 60 6.22 -17.15 -31.75
N SER A 61 5.97 -16.19 -32.67
CA SER A 61 5.44 -14.87 -32.36
C SER A 61 4.05 -14.91 -31.69
N ASN A 62 3.20 -15.89 -32.03
CA ASN A 62 1.88 -16.05 -31.43
C ASN A 62 1.95 -16.57 -29.98
N LEU A 63 2.93 -17.42 -29.65
CA LEU A 63 3.09 -17.94 -28.29
C LEU A 63 3.51 -16.85 -27.30
N ALA A 64 4.42 -15.97 -27.69
CA ALA A 64 4.85 -14.85 -26.85
C ALA A 64 3.71 -13.84 -26.62
N VAL A 65 2.90 -13.57 -27.65
CA VAL A 65 1.71 -12.71 -27.54
C VAL A 65 0.64 -13.35 -26.67
N GLN A 66 0.41 -14.65 -26.82
CA GLN A 66 -0.56 -15.40 -26.01
C GLN A 66 -0.16 -15.41 -24.54
N LYS A 67 1.11 -15.67 -24.23
CA LYS A 67 1.63 -15.59 -22.86
C LYS A 67 1.45 -14.20 -22.24
N LYS A 68 1.76 -13.13 -22.98
CA LYS A 68 1.52 -11.75 -22.51
C LYS A 68 0.04 -11.46 -22.27
N ARG A 69 -0.86 -12.00 -23.11
CA ARG A 69 -2.31 -11.88 -22.89
C ARG A 69 -2.76 -12.64 -21.65
N GLU A 70 -2.25 -13.84 -21.42
CA GLU A 70 -2.55 -14.63 -20.22
C GLU A 70 -2.09 -13.91 -18.95
N GLU A 71 -0.87 -13.37 -18.95
CA GLU A 71 -0.35 -12.57 -17.84
C GLU A 71 -1.20 -11.31 -17.59
N TYR A 72 -1.54 -10.57 -18.65
CA TYR A 72 -2.40 -9.38 -18.55
C TYR A 72 -3.81 -9.71 -18.06
N ASN A 73 -4.40 -10.78 -18.58
CA ASN A 73 -5.71 -11.26 -18.14
C ASN A 73 -5.67 -11.70 -16.69
N ALA A 74 -4.58 -12.33 -16.24
CA ALA A 74 -4.41 -12.67 -14.83
C ALA A 74 -4.36 -11.41 -13.95
N LEU A 75 -3.69 -10.33 -14.38
CA LEU A 75 -3.71 -9.06 -13.64
C LEU A 75 -5.12 -8.50 -13.49
N ILE A 76 -5.89 -8.44 -14.57
CA ILE A 76 -7.28 -7.92 -14.57
C ILE A 76 -8.20 -8.81 -13.73
N VAL A 77 -8.22 -10.11 -14.00
CA VAL A 77 -9.11 -11.08 -13.35
C VAL A 77 -8.84 -11.13 -11.84
N ASN A 78 -7.59 -10.99 -11.44
CA ASN A 78 -7.17 -11.02 -10.04
C ASN A 78 -7.17 -9.64 -9.37
N ARG A 79 -7.52 -8.59 -10.12
CA ARG A 79 -7.51 -7.19 -9.65
C ARG A 79 -6.16 -6.77 -9.08
N LEU A 80 -5.08 -7.35 -9.60
CA LEU A 80 -3.72 -6.96 -9.25
C LEU A 80 -3.47 -5.58 -9.84
N ARG A 81 -2.96 -4.66 -9.01
CA ARG A 81 -2.68 -3.29 -9.43
C ARG A 81 -1.19 -3.06 -9.42
N GLU A 82 -0.64 -2.68 -10.56
CA GLU A 82 0.80 -2.43 -10.71
C GLU A 82 1.21 -1.18 -9.94
N ILE A 83 2.22 -1.33 -9.07
CA ILE A 83 2.87 -0.25 -8.35
C ILE A 83 4.03 0.22 -9.22
N ARG A 84 4.17 1.54 -9.39
CA ARG A 84 5.28 2.08 -10.18
C ARG A 84 6.61 1.73 -9.51
N THR A 85 7.46 1.04 -10.25
CA THR A 85 8.82 0.68 -9.83
C THR A 85 9.86 1.51 -10.57
N THR A 86 11.03 1.68 -9.95
CA THR A 86 12.24 2.18 -10.63
C THR A 86 13.39 1.22 -10.38
N ASN A 87 14.03 0.75 -11.45
CA ASN A 87 15.20 -0.12 -11.36
C ASN A 87 16.42 0.66 -10.84
N VAL A 88 17.07 0.15 -9.80
CA VAL A 88 18.31 0.71 -9.23
C VAL A 88 19.28 -0.44 -8.95
N GLY A 89 20.17 -0.71 -9.91
CA GLY A 89 21.11 -1.84 -9.81
C GLY A 89 20.36 -3.18 -9.78
N SER A 90 20.60 -3.97 -8.74
CA SER A 90 19.93 -5.27 -8.50
C SER A 90 18.62 -5.15 -7.70
N GLU A 91 18.12 -3.93 -7.50
CA GLU A 91 16.94 -3.66 -6.70
C GLU A 91 15.88 -2.91 -7.52
N ILE A 92 14.63 -3.07 -7.12
CA ILE A 92 13.54 -2.19 -7.53
C ILE A 92 13.19 -1.27 -6.38
N LYS A 93 12.93 0.00 -6.68
CA LYS A 93 12.38 0.96 -5.73
C LYS A 93 10.88 1.10 -5.93
N ILE A 94 10.14 1.02 -4.84
CA ILE A 94 8.73 1.41 -4.75
C ILE A 94 8.59 2.59 -3.80
N SER A 95 7.60 3.45 -4.05
CA SER A 95 7.31 4.58 -3.17
C SER A 95 6.01 4.33 -2.39
N VAL A 96 6.08 4.43 -1.06
CA VAL A 96 4.94 4.19 -0.16
C VAL A 96 4.72 5.44 0.68
N ARG A 97 3.46 5.85 0.83
CA ARG A 97 3.07 6.97 1.70
C ARG A 97 1.85 6.66 2.54
N THR A 98 1.72 7.33 3.67
CA THR A 98 0.47 7.36 4.44
C THR A 98 -0.45 8.43 3.90
N LYS A 99 -1.76 8.23 4.04
CA LYS A 99 -2.78 9.20 3.64
C LYS A 99 -3.86 9.28 4.72
N PRO A 100 -3.80 10.29 5.59
CA PRO A 100 -4.92 10.59 6.48
C PRO A 100 -6.19 10.91 5.68
N GLU A 101 -7.30 10.25 5.96
CA GLU A 101 -8.58 10.44 5.25
C GLU A 101 -9.72 10.75 6.22
N ALA A 102 -10.38 11.90 6.04
CA ALA A 102 -11.52 12.26 6.88
C ALA A 102 -12.69 11.29 6.68
N ARG A 103 -13.31 10.87 7.78
CA ARG A 103 -14.55 10.09 7.81
C ARG A 103 -15.61 10.79 8.63
N THR A 104 -16.84 10.75 8.13
CA THR A 104 -18.00 11.34 8.81
C THR A 104 -18.24 10.65 10.14
N CYS A 105 -17.85 11.33 11.22
CA CYS A 105 -18.20 11.05 12.62
C CYS A 105 -17.85 9.63 13.09
N GLN A 106 -16.82 9.03 12.51
CA GLN A 106 -16.30 7.73 12.90
C GLN A 106 -14.80 7.86 13.14
N SER A 107 -14.35 7.37 14.30
CA SER A 107 -12.93 7.26 14.57
C SER A 107 -12.28 6.24 13.62
N GLY A 108 -11.03 6.48 13.27
CA GLY A 108 -10.26 5.57 12.42
C GLY A 108 -8.82 5.36 12.90
N ASP A 109 -8.05 4.65 12.09
CA ASP A 109 -6.67 4.25 12.41
C ASP A 109 -5.77 5.44 12.76
N PHE A 110 -5.95 6.60 12.13
CA PHE A 110 -5.15 7.78 12.43
C PHE A 110 -5.48 8.39 13.80
N ASP A 111 -6.74 8.32 14.25
CA ASP A 111 -7.12 8.78 15.59
C ASP A 111 -6.45 7.92 16.67
N LEU A 112 -6.37 6.61 16.43
CA LEU A 112 -5.63 5.69 17.28
C LEU A 112 -4.14 6.04 17.32
N ILE A 113 -3.51 6.18 16.15
CA ILE A 113 -2.10 6.57 16.04
C ILE A 113 -1.84 7.86 16.82
N LYS A 114 -2.73 8.86 16.73
CA LYS A 114 -2.63 10.10 17.50
C LYS A 114 -2.73 9.87 19.01
N SER A 115 -3.64 9.00 19.44
CA SER A 115 -3.92 8.76 20.87
C SER A 115 -2.80 8.02 21.63
N VAL A 116 -1.99 7.22 20.95
CA VAL A 116 -0.88 6.46 21.55
C VAL A 116 0.43 7.25 21.65
N VAL A 117 0.50 8.42 21.00
CA VAL A 117 1.69 9.26 20.93
C VAL A 117 1.70 10.25 22.09
N LYS A 118 2.73 10.16 22.94
CA LYS A 118 2.95 11.10 24.06
C LYS A 118 3.68 12.36 23.60
N ASP A 119 4.71 12.20 22.76
CA ASP A 119 5.46 13.29 22.14
C ASP A 119 5.41 13.14 20.62
N GLY A 120 4.92 14.17 19.93
CA GLY A 120 4.78 14.16 18.48
C GLY A 120 6.11 14.08 17.71
N ASN A 121 7.24 14.39 18.34
CA ASN A 121 8.56 14.30 17.70
C ASN A 121 9.16 12.89 17.78
N GLU A 122 8.63 12.03 18.65
CA GLU A 122 9.18 10.70 18.89
C GLU A 122 8.94 9.79 17.67
N LYS A 123 10.02 9.15 17.18
CA LYS A 123 9.97 8.24 16.03
C LYS A 123 9.60 6.82 16.45
N VAL A 124 8.43 6.68 17.05
CA VAL A 124 7.91 5.41 17.59
C VAL A 124 7.24 4.54 16.54
N PHE A 125 6.95 5.03 15.35
CA PHE A 125 6.32 4.23 14.30
C PHE A 125 7.36 3.69 13.34
N LEU A 126 7.09 2.49 12.82
CA LEU A 126 7.87 1.85 11.78
C LEU A 126 6.97 1.57 10.59
N LEU A 127 7.34 2.12 9.43
CA LEU A 127 6.79 1.74 8.14
C LEU A 127 7.81 0.84 7.46
N SER A 128 7.42 -0.39 7.13
CA SER A 128 8.31 -1.40 6.57
C SER A 128 7.70 -2.18 5.43
N VAL A 129 8.56 -2.68 4.56
CA VAL A 129 8.27 -3.66 3.52
C VAL A 129 9.12 -4.89 3.82
N GLU A 130 8.45 -5.98 4.20
CA GLU A 130 9.07 -7.20 4.73
C GLU A 130 8.60 -8.42 3.93
N LYS A 131 9.50 -9.39 3.70
CA LYS A 131 9.09 -10.68 3.12
C LYS A 131 8.13 -11.40 4.05
N LEU A 132 7.10 -12.02 3.46
CA LEU A 132 6.15 -12.84 4.21
C LEU A 132 6.63 -14.28 4.41
N SER A 133 7.37 -14.79 3.43
CA SER A 133 7.96 -16.12 3.40
C SER A 133 9.49 -16.02 3.17
N GLY A 134 10.24 -16.98 3.72
CA GLY A 134 11.69 -17.03 3.60
C GLY A 134 12.44 -15.95 4.39
N LYS A 135 13.76 -15.92 4.23
CA LYS A 135 14.64 -14.94 4.91
C LYS A 135 14.90 -13.73 4.00
N MET A 136 14.74 -12.54 4.54
CA MET A 136 15.28 -11.30 3.98
C MET A 136 16.45 -10.85 4.86
N ALA A 137 17.58 -10.48 4.25
CA ALA A 137 18.76 -10.07 5.02
C ALA A 137 18.49 -8.88 5.94
N LYS A 138 17.67 -7.92 5.48
CA LYS A 138 17.20 -6.78 6.26
C LYS A 138 15.88 -6.25 5.69
N PRO A 139 14.85 -6.01 6.53
CA PRO A 139 13.65 -5.28 6.12
C PRO A 139 13.97 -3.92 5.48
N ALA A 140 13.26 -3.58 4.40
CA ALA A 140 13.26 -2.20 3.93
C ALA A 140 12.33 -1.41 4.85
N GLN A 141 12.86 -0.43 5.58
CA GLN A 141 12.11 0.22 6.66
C GLN A 141 12.48 1.68 6.85
N THR A 142 11.53 2.47 7.34
CA THR A 142 11.72 3.86 7.76
C THR A 142 11.00 4.12 9.09
N ARG A 143 11.63 4.90 9.96
CA ARG A 143 11.03 5.31 11.23
C ARG A 143 10.31 6.63 11.07
N LEU A 144 9.07 6.67 11.56
CA LEU A 144 8.17 7.80 11.43
C LEU A 144 7.77 8.33 12.80
N ASN A 145 7.60 9.64 12.89
CA ASN A 145 6.82 10.26 13.97
C ASN A 145 5.39 10.58 13.49
N ILE A 146 4.53 11.11 14.37
CA ILE A 146 3.15 11.44 14.00
C ILE A 146 3.07 12.50 12.89
N PHE A 147 4.01 13.45 12.84
CA PHE A 147 4.04 14.49 11.83
C PHE A 147 4.37 13.94 10.44
N ASP A 148 5.27 12.95 10.35
CA ASP A 148 5.59 12.26 9.10
C ASP A 148 4.34 11.55 8.55
N ILE A 149 3.60 10.87 9.43
CA ILE A 149 2.35 10.17 9.09
C ILE A 149 1.28 11.17 8.62
N MET A 150 1.12 12.28 9.33
CA MET A 150 0.13 13.32 9.03
C MET A 150 0.41 14.03 7.71
N LYS A 151 1.69 14.34 7.43
CA LYS A 151 2.10 14.99 6.17
C LYS A 151 1.95 14.07 4.96
N GLY A 152 1.95 12.74 5.17
CA GLY A 152 1.84 11.77 4.09
C GLY A 152 3.04 11.82 3.14
N ASN A 153 4.24 12.02 3.70
CA ASN A 153 5.49 11.98 2.95
C ASN A 153 5.63 10.61 2.26
N ALA A 154 6.16 10.61 1.04
CA ALA A 154 6.48 9.38 0.31
C ALA A 154 7.88 8.90 0.70
N PHE A 155 8.02 7.60 0.87
CA PHE A 155 9.26 6.93 1.25
C PHE A 155 9.57 5.84 0.24
N ASP A 156 10.81 5.83 -0.24
CA ASP A 156 11.26 4.83 -1.20
C ASP A 156 11.83 3.62 -0.48
N PHE A 157 11.34 2.43 -0.85
CA PHE A 157 11.80 1.14 -0.35
C PHE A 157 12.47 0.38 -1.47
N ALA A 158 13.73 0.00 -1.25
CA ALA A 158 14.46 -0.86 -2.17
C ALA A 158 14.19 -2.32 -1.85
N LEU A 159 13.78 -3.09 -2.86
CA LEU A 159 13.49 -4.50 -2.79
C LEU A 159 14.40 -5.25 -3.76
N PRO A 160 14.92 -6.44 -3.41
CA PRO A 160 15.68 -7.27 -4.33
C PRO A 160 14.89 -7.54 -5.61
N ASN A 161 15.48 -7.25 -6.77
CA ASN A 161 14.91 -7.65 -8.04
C ASN A 161 15.17 -9.14 -8.26
N GLN A 162 14.11 -9.93 -8.45
CA GLN A 162 14.17 -11.39 -8.59
C GLN A 162 13.28 -11.82 -9.76
N THR A 163 13.70 -12.87 -10.45
CA THR A 163 12.92 -13.49 -11.53
C THR A 163 11.78 -14.36 -10.99
N THR A 164 11.95 -14.89 -9.78
CA THR A 164 10.89 -15.57 -9.04
C THR A 164 10.06 -14.54 -8.29
N ALA A 165 8.75 -14.77 -8.23
CA ALA A 165 7.87 -13.89 -7.48
C ALA A 165 8.29 -13.87 -6.01
N GLN A 166 8.12 -12.77 -5.30
CA GLN A 166 8.44 -12.68 -3.88
C GLN A 166 7.28 -11.99 -3.18
N GLU A 167 6.78 -12.59 -2.11
CA GLU A 167 5.67 -12.04 -1.35
C GLU A 167 6.17 -11.10 -0.25
N TYR A 168 5.65 -9.88 -0.29
CA TYR A 168 5.96 -8.83 0.68
C TYR A 168 4.70 -8.37 1.38
N GLY A 169 4.86 -8.01 2.65
CA GLY A 169 3.89 -7.22 3.39
C GLY A 169 4.38 -5.79 3.54
N VAL A 170 3.48 -4.84 3.33
CA VAL A 170 3.67 -3.44 3.70
C VAL A 170 2.99 -3.23 5.04
N PHE A 171 3.76 -2.83 6.04
CA PHE A 171 3.35 -2.76 7.43
C PHE A 171 3.51 -1.36 8.01
N LEU A 172 2.57 -0.95 8.85
CA LEU A 172 2.76 0.15 9.80
C LEU A 172 2.57 -0.40 11.21
N CYS A 173 3.54 -0.19 12.09
CA CYS A 173 3.45 -0.66 13.48
C CYS A 173 4.03 0.33 14.48
N LEU A 174 3.65 0.17 15.75
CA LEU A 174 4.34 0.78 16.89
C LEU A 174 5.61 0.01 17.20
N ASP A 175 6.75 0.70 17.19
CA ASP A 175 8.09 0.17 17.48
C ASP A 175 8.91 1.04 18.45
N PRO A 176 8.41 1.29 19.67
CA PRO A 176 9.13 2.07 20.67
C PRO A 176 10.42 1.39 21.14
N GLN A 177 10.46 0.05 21.11
CA GLN A 177 11.62 -0.76 21.53
C GLN A 177 12.68 -0.94 20.43
N MET A 178 12.44 -0.33 19.27
CA MET A 178 13.33 -0.36 18.13
C MET A 178 13.67 -1.75 17.56
N THR A 179 12.70 -2.67 17.51
CA THR A 179 12.92 -4.04 17.02
C THR A 179 13.22 -4.11 15.53
N GLY A 180 12.80 -3.10 14.74
CA GLY A 180 13.11 -3.03 13.31
C GLY A 180 12.40 -4.10 12.45
N SER A 181 11.24 -4.57 12.88
CA SER A 181 10.37 -5.46 12.11
C SER A 181 8.96 -5.38 12.66
N CYS A 182 7.97 -5.24 11.78
CA CYS A 182 6.55 -5.29 12.10
C CYS A 182 5.95 -6.69 11.95
N ASN A 183 6.52 -7.54 11.09
CA ASN A 183 5.96 -8.85 10.71
C ASN A 183 5.80 -9.82 11.88
N ASN A 184 6.59 -9.67 12.95
CA ASN A 184 6.54 -10.50 14.15
C ASN A 184 5.69 -9.90 15.29
N LYS A 185 5.02 -8.77 15.04
CA LYS A 185 4.23 -8.08 16.07
C LYS A 185 2.78 -8.54 16.01
N GLU A 186 2.15 -8.61 17.18
CA GLU A 186 0.71 -8.90 17.25
C GLU A 186 -0.09 -7.74 16.64
N PRO A 187 -1.07 -8.02 15.76
CA PRO A 187 -1.96 -7.01 15.22
C PRO A 187 -2.88 -6.45 16.31
N LEU A 188 -3.04 -5.14 16.33
CA LEU A 188 -3.92 -4.43 17.25
C LEU A 188 -5.33 -4.36 16.67
N ALA A 189 -6.23 -5.22 17.15
CA ALA A 189 -7.61 -5.23 16.70
C ALA A 189 -8.38 -3.99 17.18
N THR A 190 -9.34 -3.52 16.38
CA THR A 190 -10.14 -2.31 16.67
C THR A 190 -10.83 -2.31 18.02
N LYS A 191 -11.30 -3.49 18.47
CA LYS A 191 -11.93 -3.65 19.78
C LYS A 191 -10.96 -3.44 20.96
N ASP A 192 -9.66 -3.62 20.74
CA ASP A 192 -8.63 -3.57 21.79
C ASP A 192 -7.95 -2.20 21.88
N TRP A 193 -8.37 -1.23 21.05
CA TRP A 193 -7.78 0.10 20.96
C TRP A 193 -7.81 0.86 22.29
N ASN A 194 -8.96 0.90 22.96
CA ASN A 194 -9.09 1.61 24.23
C ASN A 194 -8.18 1.03 25.32
N SER A 195 -8.05 -0.30 25.36
CA SER A 195 -7.16 -0.97 26.31
C SER A 195 -5.70 -0.68 26.01
N ALA A 196 -5.31 -0.62 24.74
CA ALA A 196 -3.94 -0.33 24.30
C ALA A 196 -3.51 1.12 24.56
N ILE A 197 -4.43 2.09 24.46
CA ILE A 197 -4.17 3.50 24.76
C ILE A 197 -3.94 3.70 26.26
N ASN A 198 -4.75 3.03 27.09
CA ASN A 198 -4.73 3.21 28.54
C ASN A 198 -3.71 2.30 29.26
N SER A 199 -3.00 1.42 28.54
CA SER A 199 -2.04 0.52 29.17
C SER A 199 -0.77 1.25 29.61
N ALA A 200 -0.27 0.93 30.80
CA ALA A 200 0.98 1.49 31.34
C ALA A 200 2.21 1.15 30.47
N LYS A 201 2.17 0.06 29.71
CA LYS A 201 3.22 -0.35 28.78
C LYS A 201 2.87 0.11 27.37
N THR A 202 3.80 0.79 26.69
CA THR A 202 3.59 1.18 25.29
C THR A 202 3.45 -0.07 24.43
N PRO A 203 2.32 -0.25 23.73
CA PRO A 203 2.11 -1.41 22.87
C PRO A 203 3.15 -1.47 21.74
N SER A 204 3.65 -2.68 21.45
CA SER A 204 4.50 -2.96 20.28
C SER A 204 3.69 -3.80 19.31
N ASN A 205 2.73 -3.15 18.66
CA ASN A 205 1.69 -3.82 17.87
C ASN A 205 1.68 -3.34 16.43
N MET A 206 1.22 -4.23 15.55
CA MET A 206 0.95 -3.92 14.15
C MET A 206 -0.37 -3.18 14.01
N LEU A 207 -0.37 -2.08 13.26
CA LEU A 207 -1.54 -1.21 13.05
C LEU A 207 -2.12 -1.36 11.63
N TYR A 208 -1.28 -1.73 10.67
CA TYR A 208 -1.65 -1.85 9.27
C TYR A 208 -0.91 -3.01 8.60
N PHE A 209 -1.57 -3.65 7.65
CA PHE A 209 -0.99 -4.65 6.77
C PHE A 209 -1.59 -4.57 5.36
N GLN A 210 -0.72 -4.71 4.35
CA GLN A 210 -1.12 -4.86 2.96
C GLN A 210 -0.21 -5.87 2.24
N LEU A 211 -0.82 -6.82 1.54
CA LEU A 211 -0.10 -7.81 0.74
C LEU A 211 0.33 -7.23 -0.61
N MET A 212 1.56 -7.55 -1.03
CA MET A 212 2.16 -7.21 -2.31
C MET A 212 2.97 -8.40 -2.83
N THR A 213 3.11 -8.51 -4.16
CA THR A 213 4.09 -9.41 -4.80
C THR A 213 5.03 -8.60 -5.69
N ALA A 214 6.29 -9.00 -5.78
CA ALA A 214 7.24 -8.42 -6.72
C ALA A 214 7.92 -9.51 -7.55
N LYS A 215 8.04 -9.27 -8.86
CA LYS A 215 8.61 -10.21 -9.84
C LYS A 215 9.03 -9.45 -11.10
N ASP A 216 10.17 -9.84 -11.68
CA ASP A 216 10.61 -9.39 -13.01
C ASP A 216 10.57 -7.86 -13.13
N ASP A 217 11.25 -7.13 -12.23
CA ASP A 217 11.29 -5.67 -12.13
C ASP A 217 9.99 -4.92 -11.75
N ARG A 218 8.90 -5.66 -11.50
CA ARG A 218 7.57 -5.10 -11.20
C ARG A 218 7.12 -5.44 -9.80
N ALA A 219 6.25 -4.58 -9.27
CA ALA A 219 5.56 -4.81 -8.02
C ALA A 219 4.05 -4.67 -8.24
N TYR A 220 3.29 -5.52 -7.57
CA TYR A 220 1.85 -5.57 -7.70
C TYR A 220 1.20 -5.59 -6.33
N LEU A 221 0.25 -4.68 -6.14
CA LEU A 221 -0.65 -4.67 -5.01
C LEU A 221 -1.69 -5.76 -5.16
N ILE A 222 -1.81 -6.61 -4.14
CA ILE A 222 -2.84 -7.64 -4.05
C ILE A 222 -3.97 -7.09 -3.17
N PRO A 223 -5.14 -6.75 -3.71
CA PRO A 223 -6.16 -6.01 -2.96
C PRO A 223 -6.73 -6.85 -1.82
N THR A 224 -6.62 -6.38 -0.58
CA THR A 224 -7.02 -7.13 0.63
C THR A 224 -8.47 -6.87 1.08
N ASP A 225 -9.26 -6.17 0.29
CA ASP A 225 -10.62 -5.78 0.67
C ASP A 225 -11.57 -6.99 0.74
N LYS A 226 -12.19 -7.19 1.91
CA LYS A 226 -13.31 -8.12 2.16
C LYS A 226 -13.03 -9.59 1.82
N TRP A 227 -11.92 -10.10 2.34
CA TRP A 227 -11.54 -11.49 2.18
C TRP A 227 -12.22 -12.41 3.19
N SER A 228 -13.44 -12.86 2.86
CA SER A 228 -14.01 -14.04 3.49
C SER A 228 -13.14 -15.28 3.19
N ARG A 229 -13.18 -16.32 4.03
CA ARG A 229 -12.46 -17.59 3.77
C ARG A 229 -12.70 -18.13 2.35
N PRO A 230 -13.94 -18.12 1.79
CA PRO A 230 -14.16 -18.50 0.40
C PRO A 230 -13.42 -17.63 -0.62
N ALA A 231 -13.44 -16.30 -0.46
CA ALA A 231 -12.75 -15.38 -1.36
C ALA A 231 -11.23 -15.59 -1.33
N LEU A 232 -10.67 -15.89 -0.15
CA LEU A 232 -9.26 -16.26 -0.01
C LEU A 232 -8.90 -17.52 -0.78
N ASN A 233 -9.74 -18.57 -0.68
CA ASN A 233 -9.51 -19.83 -1.39
C ASN A 233 -9.59 -19.66 -2.91
N GLU A 234 -10.56 -18.85 -3.39
CA GLU A 234 -10.66 -18.52 -4.81
C GLU A 234 -9.42 -17.76 -5.29
N LEU A 235 -9.00 -16.73 -4.54
CA LEU A 235 -7.85 -15.93 -4.89
C LEU A 235 -6.55 -16.74 -4.84
N LYS A 236 -6.39 -17.61 -3.85
CA LYS A 236 -5.26 -18.55 -3.73
C LYS A 236 -5.08 -19.37 -5.00
N GLY A 237 -6.15 -19.94 -5.54
CA GLY A 237 -6.11 -20.70 -6.80
C GLY A 237 -5.66 -19.83 -7.98
N LYS A 238 -6.15 -18.59 -8.06
CA LYS A 238 -5.81 -17.67 -9.16
C LYS A 238 -4.42 -17.04 -9.06
N LEU A 239 -3.86 -16.94 -7.86
CA LEU A 239 -2.54 -16.35 -7.60
C LEU A 239 -1.41 -17.40 -7.54
N LYS A 240 -1.69 -18.68 -7.79
CA LYS A 240 -0.69 -19.75 -7.69
C LYS A 240 0.55 -19.52 -8.59
N THR A 241 0.40 -18.82 -9.71
CA THR A 241 1.51 -18.47 -10.61
C THR A 241 2.23 -17.17 -10.23
N TRP A 242 1.65 -16.39 -9.31
CA TRP A 242 2.11 -15.07 -8.87
C TRP A 242 2.73 -15.08 -7.46
N LEU A 243 2.58 -16.20 -6.75
CA LEU A 243 3.11 -16.42 -5.41
C LEU A 243 3.94 -17.71 -5.44
N ASN A 244 5.11 -17.70 -4.83
CA ASN A 244 5.92 -18.88 -4.58
C ASN A 244 5.26 -19.79 -3.52
N SER A 245 4.69 -19.19 -2.47
CA SER A 245 4.09 -19.89 -1.32
C SER A 245 2.65 -19.41 -1.11
N PRO A 246 1.72 -19.69 -2.05
CA PRO A 246 0.35 -19.16 -1.99
C PRO A 246 -0.39 -19.59 -0.73
N ASP A 247 -0.22 -20.83 -0.28
CA ASP A 247 -0.89 -21.38 0.90
C ASP A 247 -0.52 -20.61 2.17
N GLU A 248 0.76 -20.57 2.50
CA GLU A 248 1.31 -19.88 3.67
C GLU A 248 1.00 -18.37 3.64
N THR A 249 1.21 -17.73 2.48
CA THR A 249 0.99 -16.30 2.30
C THR A 249 -0.47 -15.92 2.53
N MET A 250 -1.39 -16.71 1.96
CA MET A 250 -2.83 -16.43 2.06
C MET A 250 -3.37 -16.72 3.45
N GLU A 251 -2.90 -17.78 4.12
CA GLU A 251 -3.26 -18.07 5.50
C GLU A 251 -2.79 -16.97 6.46
N LYS A 252 -1.52 -16.55 6.32
CA LYS A 252 -0.98 -15.44 7.11
C LYS A 252 -1.73 -14.14 6.86
N THR A 253 -2.00 -13.82 5.60
CA THR A 253 -2.77 -12.63 5.23
C THR A 253 -4.18 -12.68 5.82
N ALA A 254 -4.86 -13.82 5.72
CA ALA A 254 -6.20 -14.01 6.30
C ALA A 254 -6.19 -13.80 7.82
N SER A 255 -5.19 -14.35 8.51
CA SER A 255 -5.01 -14.19 9.95
C SER A 255 -4.83 -12.72 10.32
N LEU A 256 -3.93 -12.00 9.64
CA LEU A 256 -3.68 -10.58 9.90
C LEU A 256 -4.93 -9.73 9.60
N MET A 257 -5.57 -9.92 8.45
CA MET A 257 -6.75 -9.13 8.05
C MET A 257 -8.01 -9.45 8.86
N SER A 258 -8.10 -10.64 9.47
CA SER A 258 -9.21 -10.94 10.39
C SER A 258 -9.12 -10.18 11.71
N LYS A 259 -7.91 -9.79 12.11
CA LYS A 259 -7.62 -9.05 13.34
C LYS A 259 -7.54 -7.54 13.06
N LEU A 260 -6.91 -7.16 11.96
CA LEU A 260 -6.74 -5.77 11.54
C LEU A 260 -8.01 -5.28 10.83
N GLY A 261 -8.58 -4.17 11.30
CA GLY A 261 -9.68 -3.47 10.62
C GLY A 261 -9.23 -2.58 9.45
N SER A 262 -7.98 -2.71 9.00
CA SER A 262 -7.36 -1.84 8.01
C SER A 262 -8.00 -1.97 6.63
N ARG A 263 -8.02 -0.87 5.88
CA ARG A 263 -8.47 -0.87 4.47
C ARG A 263 -7.32 -1.23 3.53
N SER A 264 -7.63 -1.78 2.37
CA SER A 264 -6.59 -1.99 1.35
C SER A 264 -5.97 -0.65 0.93
N ALA A 265 -4.67 -0.68 0.65
CA ALA A 265 -3.94 0.44 0.09
C ALA A 265 -4.50 0.84 -1.27
N ASP A 266 -4.21 2.05 -1.72
CA ASP A 266 -4.51 2.50 -3.08
C ASP A 266 -3.24 2.82 -3.86
N ILE A 267 -3.35 3.04 -5.17
CA ILE A 267 -2.24 3.49 -6.01
C ILE A 267 -2.61 4.83 -6.65
N LEU A 268 -1.96 5.91 -6.21
CA LEU A 268 -2.20 7.26 -6.72
C LEU A 268 -0.89 7.95 -7.05
N GLY A 269 -0.79 8.48 -8.28
CA GLY A 269 0.44 9.13 -8.76
C GLY A 269 1.64 8.18 -8.82
N GLY A 270 1.40 6.86 -8.87
CA GLY A 270 2.44 5.83 -8.84
C GLY A 270 2.91 5.43 -7.44
N ASN A 271 2.44 6.10 -6.38
CA ASN A 271 2.76 5.73 -5.00
C ASN A 271 1.73 4.74 -4.46
N LEU A 272 2.19 3.82 -3.62
CA LEU A 272 1.31 3.01 -2.79
C LEU A 272 0.84 3.87 -1.59
N GLU A 273 -0.46 4.11 -1.49
CA GLU A 273 -1.08 4.92 -0.43
C GLU A 273 -1.69 4.03 0.65
N ILE A 274 -1.23 4.18 1.88
CA ILE A 274 -1.81 3.56 3.06
C ILE A 274 -2.89 4.49 3.61
N PRO A 275 -4.19 4.18 3.44
CA PRO A 275 -5.25 5.01 3.97
C PRO A 275 -5.32 4.90 5.49
N LEU A 276 -5.30 6.04 6.17
CA LEU A 276 -5.42 6.13 7.62
C LEU A 276 -6.65 6.99 7.95
N PRO A 277 -7.83 6.39 8.12
CA PRO A 277 -9.04 7.16 8.38
C PRO A 277 -8.96 7.93 9.71
N TYR A 278 -9.58 9.10 9.78
CA TYR A 278 -9.76 9.87 11.00
C TYR A 278 -11.16 10.49 11.09
N ARG A 279 -11.63 10.76 12.31
CA ARG A 279 -12.89 11.45 12.55
C ARG A 279 -12.82 12.89 12.07
N ASP A 280 -13.73 13.27 11.17
CA ASP A 280 -13.85 14.65 10.69
C ASP A 280 -14.09 15.63 11.86
N PRO A 281 -13.24 16.68 12.04
CA PRO A 281 -13.38 17.66 13.11
C PRO A 281 -14.74 18.37 13.15
N ARG A 282 -15.46 18.44 12.01
CA ARG A 282 -16.79 19.05 11.94
C ARG A 282 -17.85 18.28 12.73
N CYS A 283 -17.58 17.05 13.12
CA CYS A 283 -18.49 16.24 13.93
C CYS A 283 -18.60 16.71 15.38
N ASP A 284 -17.63 17.48 15.87
CA ASP A 284 -17.62 17.97 17.26
C ASP A 284 -18.40 19.28 17.43
N VAL A 285 -18.68 19.98 16.32
CA VAL A 285 -19.33 21.30 16.31
C VAL A 285 -20.84 21.22 16.53
N LYS A 286 -21.50 20.11 16.17
CA LYS A 286 -22.96 19.97 16.30
C LYS A 286 -23.45 19.63 17.71
N ALA A 287 -22.56 19.25 18.62
CA ALA A 287 -22.92 18.87 19.99
C ALA A 287 -22.94 20.06 20.96
N SER A 288 -22.27 21.18 20.65
CA SER A 288 -22.11 22.32 21.57
C SER A 288 -23.12 23.45 21.37
N THR A 289 -23.90 23.43 20.29
CA THR A 289 -25.02 24.37 20.07
C THR A 289 -26.36 23.66 20.23
N SER A 290 -26.73 23.33 21.47
CA SER A 290 -28.14 23.24 21.87
C SER A 290 -28.48 24.45 22.76
N PRO A 291 -28.82 25.60 22.18
CA PRO A 291 -29.34 26.73 22.93
C PRO A 291 -30.84 26.49 23.12
N ASN A 292 -31.22 25.86 24.24
CA ASN A 292 -32.58 25.66 24.82
C ASN A 292 -32.72 24.19 25.29
N GLY A 293 -33.15 23.86 26.50
CA GLY A 293 -33.65 24.67 27.60
C GLY A 293 -34.10 23.81 28.80
N ARG A 294 -34.55 24.53 29.84
CA ARG A 294 -35.16 24.10 31.11
C ARG A 294 -34.22 23.67 32.24
N THR A 295 -33.71 24.69 32.93
CA THR A 295 -33.71 24.70 34.40
C THR A 295 -35.16 24.78 34.90
N GLY A 296 -35.77 23.62 35.14
CA GLY A 296 -37.03 23.53 35.88
C GLY A 296 -36.73 23.50 37.38
N GLY A 297 -36.76 24.67 38.01
CA GLY A 297 -36.96 24.78 39.45
C GLY A 297 -38.44 24.62 39.76
N GLY A 298 -38.73 23.80 40.77
CA GLY A 298 -40.04 23.54 41.35
C GLY A 298 -39.87 22.56 42.49
#